data_AF-A0A1S0TQ96-F1
#
_entry.id   AF-A0A1S0TQ96-F1
#
_cell.length_a   1.000
_cell.length_b   1.000
_cell.length_c   1.000
_cell.angle_alpha   90.00
_cell.angle_beta   90.00
_cell.angle_gamma   90.00
#
_symmetry.space_group_name_H-M   'P 1'
#
loop_
_entity.id
_entity.type
_entity.pdbx_description
1 polymer ?
#
loop_
_entity_poly.entity_id
_entity_poly.type
_entity_poly.pdbx_seq_one_letter_code
_entity_poly.pdbx_strand_id
1 'polypeptide(L)'
;MCFICALMDTLCETTDRGPHKKHPTTPSYWRNSKLHQISDFMYFTSVLPVGATTCLVFWSLYTLEPTLVMPKWIEELIPPFLNHITHTAPLPFILVDTLLTCHRAPSRKNGTIIIGALVVFYFCVIFGVRYFDGYWLYPFMQYLSVISFIMMFFISFIFLWLLYIFGDTLNVMLWGGATHSEPSEKGK
;
A
#
# COMPACT_ATOMS: atom_id res chain seq x y z
N MET A 1 2.84 0.67 -21.82
CA MET A 1 4.05 0.03 -22.40
C MET A 1 4.54 -1.13 -21.56
N CYS A 2 4.74 -1.00 -20.24
CA CYS A 2 5.26 -2.10 -19.40
C CYS A 2 4.37 -3.35 -19.38
N PHE A 3 3.03 -3.22 -19.36
CA PHE A 3 2.14 -4.40 -19.40
C PHE A 3 2.27 -5.20 -20.72
N ILE A 4 2.43 -4.51 -21.86
CA ILE A 4 2.67 -5.15 -23.15
C ILE A 4 4.06 -5.82 -23.15
N CYS A 5 5.07 -5.13 -22.60
CA CYS A 5 6.41 -5.70 -22.43
C CYS A 5 6.41 -6.93 -21.52
N ALA A 6 5.65 -6.92 -20.42
CA ALA A 6 5.52 -8.07 -19.53
C ALA A 6 4.73 -9.21 -20.14
N LEU A 7 3.64 -8.93 -20.86
CA LEU A 7 2.94 -9.97 -21.62
C LEU A 7 3.87 -10.61 -22.65
N MET A 8 4.67 -9.80 -23.37
CA MET A 8 5.67 -10.32 -24.31
C MET A 8 6.76 -11.14 -23.60
N ASP A 9 7.30 -10.65 -22.48
CA ASP A 9 8.32 -11.36 -21.70
C ASP A 9 7.77 -12.68 -21.14
N THR A 10 6.54 -12.71 -20.60
CA THR A 10 5.87 -13.94 -20.14
C THR A 10 5.58 -14.92 -21.28
N LEU A 11 5.16 -14.43 -22.46
CA LEU A 11 4.99 -15.28 -23.64
C LEU A 11 6.32 -15.88 -24.10
N CYS A 12 7.42 -15.11 -24.04
CA CYS A 12 8.77 -15.61 -24.28
C CYS A 12 9.20 -16.65 -23.22
N GLU A 13 8.98 -16.38 -21.92
CA GLU A 13 9.29 -17.31 -20.82
C GLU A 13 8.55 -18.65 -20.95
N THR A 14 7.26 -18.64 -21.30
CA THR A 14 6.49 -19.89 -21.48
C THR A 14 6.98 -20.76 -22.63
N THR A 15 7.68 -20.15 -23.60
CA THR A 15 8.28 -20.81 -24.77
C THR A 15 9.67 -21.37 -24.45
N ASP A 16 10.40 -20.76 -23.51
CA ASP A 16 11.76 -21.12 -23.11
C ASP A 16 11.79 -22.08 -21.91
N ARG A 17 11.31 -23.32 -22.11
CA ARG A 17 11.28 -24.37 -21.06
C ARG A 17 12.62 -25.09 -20.93
N GLY A 18 13.66 -24.40 -20.49
CA GLY A 18 14.92 -24.98 -20.02
C GLY A 18 15.01 -25.04 -18.48
N PRO A 19 15.94 -25.81 -17.88
CA PRO A 19 16.13 -25.87 -16.44
C PRO A 19 16.85 -24.61 -15.94
N HIS A 20 16.16 -23.47 -15.93
CA HIS A 20 16.74 -22.19 -15.53
C HIS A 20 16.47 -21.90 -14.06
N LYS A 21 17.52 -21.88 -13.24
CA LYS A 21 17.48 -21.39 -11.84
C LYS A 21 17.48 -19.85 -11.74
N LYS A 22 17.73 -19.15 -12.86
CA LYS A 22 17.76 -17.68 -12.99
C LYS A 22 17.22 -17.29 -14.37
N HIS A 23 16.47 -16.20 -14.44
CA HIS A 23 15.97 -15.66 -15.71
C HIS A 23 17.16 -15.35 -16.66
N PRO A 24 17.13 -15.81 -17.94
CA PRO A 24 18.29 -15.75 -18.83
C PRO A 24 18.72 -14.32 -19.22
N THR A 25 17.81 -13.35 -19.14
CA THR A 25 18.05 -11.91 -19.34
C THR A 25 17.37 -11.08 -18.26
N THR A 26 17.69 -9.79 -18.07
CA THR A 26 16.85 -8.94 -17.22
C THR A 26 15.57 -8.61 -17.98
N PRO A 27 14.36 -8.78 -17.42
CA PRO A 27 13.13 -8.47 -18.14
C PRO A 27 13.15 -7.03 -18.66
N SER A 28 12.54 -6.77 -19.81
CA SER A 28 12.62 -5.45 -20.46
C SER A 28 11.98 -4.33 -19.63
N TYR A 29 11.02 -4.69 -18.78
CA TYR A 29 10.37 -3.82 -17.79
C TYR A 29 11.18 -3.60 -16.51
N TRP A 30 12.33 -4.26 -16.37
CA TRP A 30 13.12 -4.33 -15.15
C TRP A 30 14.04 -3.10 -15.01
N ARG A 31 13.61 -2.11 -14.23
CA ARG A 31 14.38 -0.87 -13.98
C ARG A 31 15.15 -0.96 -12.66
N ASN A 32 16.47 -0.70 -12.68
CA ASN A 32 17.36 -0.86 -11.51
C ASN A 32 18.04 0.44 -11.05
N SER A 33 17.42 1.60 -11.26
CA SER A 33 17.93 2.85 -10.71
C SER A 33 17.59 3.00 -9.22
N LYS A 34 18.34 3.81 -8.48
CA LYS A 34 18.01 4.19 -7.10
C LYS A 34 16.62 4.81 -6.95
N LEU A 35 16.20 5.65 -7.90
CA LEU A 35 14.86 6.26 -7.88
C LEU A 35 13.75 5.21 -7.92
N HIS A 36 13.85 4.23 -8.82
CA HIS A 36 12.90 3.11 -8.89
C HIS A 36 12.90 2.27 -7.61
N GLN A 37 14.06 1.98 -7.01
CA GLN A 37 14.11 1.25 -5.73
C GLN A 37 13.40 2.02 -4.60
N ILE A 38 13.55 3.35 -4.55
CA ILE A 38 12.83 4.20 -3.59
C ILE A 38 11.33 4.19 -3.91
N SER A 39 10.95 4.29 -5.19
CA SER A 39 9.56 4.25 -5.63
C SER A 39 8.88 2.95 -5.22
N ASP A 40 9.52 1.80 -5.48
CA ASP A 40 9.01 0.47 -5.11
C ASP A 40 8.89 0.32 -3.60
N PHE A 41 9.88 0.81 -2.86
CA PHE A 41 9.83 0.83 -1.40
C PHE A 41 8.65 1.65 -0.90
N MET A 42 8.48 2.88 -1.39
CA MET A 42 7.38 3.77 -1.01
C MET A 42 6.02 3.20 -1.43
N TYR A 43 5.96 2.55 -2.59
CA TYR A 43 4.76 1.90 -3.09
C TYR A 43 4.22 0.88 -2.09
N PHE A 44 5.05 -0.09 -1.69
CA PHE A 44 4.63 -1.16 -0.79
C PHE A 44 4.49 -0.75 0.66
N THR A 45 5.27 0.23 1.13
CA THR A 45 5.29 0.61 2.55
C THR A 45 4.33 1.74 2.88
N SER A 46 3.96 2.55 1.90
CA SER A 46 3.14 3.76 2.11
C SER A 46 1.97 3.82 1.14
N VAL A 47 2.21 3.92 -0.16
CA VAL A 47 1.17 4.25 -1.15
C VAL A 47 0.05 3.21 -1.15
N LEU A 48 0.39 1.93 -1.30
CA LEU A 48 -0.58 0.84 -1.29
C LEU A 48 -1.32 0.71 0.05
N PRO A 49 -0.65 0.46 1.19
CA PRO A 49 -1.35 0.22 2.45
C PRO A 49 -2.11 1.44 2.94
N VAL A 50 -1.52 2.65 2.88
CA VAL A 50 -2.18 3.89 3.33
C VAL A 50 -3.31 4.26 2.38
N GLY A 51 -3.05 4.33 1.07
CA GLY A 51 -4.06 4.76 0.10
C GLY A 51 -5.27 3.82 0.05
N ALA A 52 -5.04 2.50 0.10
CA ALA A 52 -6.14 1.54 0.18
C ALA A 52 -6.90 1.65 1.52
N THR A 53 -6.19 1.79 2.65
CA THR A 53 -6.83 1.96 3.97
C THR A 53 -7.65 3.25 4.02
N THR A 54 -7.11 4.36 3.54
CA THR A 54 -7.81 5.66 3.45
C THR A 54 -9.11 5.50 2.68
N CYS A 55 -9.12 4.81 1.54
CA CYS A 55 -10.35 4.60 0.78
C CYS A 55 -11.32 3.66 1.52
N LEU A 56 -10.85 2.46 1.88
CA LEU A 56 -11.72 1.40 2.40
C LEU A 56 -12.32 1.77 3.75
N VAL A 57 -11.51 2.27 4.68
CA VAL A 57 -11.97 2.60 6.04
C VAL A 57 -12.81 3.87 6.03
N PHE A 58 -12.41 4.91 5.28
CA PHE A 58 -13.18 6.15 5.22
C PHE A 58 -14.59 5.89 4.70
N TRP A 59 -14.72 5.26 3.52
CA TRP A 59 -16.05 5.04 2.95
C TRP A 59 -16.88 4.04 3.76
N SER A 60 -16.25 3.03 4.39
CA SER A 60 -16.97 2.13 5.31
C SER A 60 -17.58 2.90 6.48
N LEU A 61 -16.83 3.79 7.14
CA LEU A 61 -17.36 4.58 8.24
C LEU A 61 -18.32 5.68 7.77
N TYR A 62 -17.99 6.35 6.66
CA TYR A 62 -18.77 7.46 6.11
C TYR A 62 -20.16 7.01 5.66
N THR A 63 -20.26 5.85 5.02
CA THR A 63 -21.56 5.28 4.59
C THR A 63 -22.44 4.82 5.74
N LEU A 64 -21.83 4.41 6.87
CA LEU A 64 -22.57 4.05 8.09
C LEU A 64 -23.12 5.29 8.78
N GLU A 65 -22.24 6.24 9.08
CA GLU A 65 -22.59 7.49 9.77
C GLU A 65 -21.47 8.52 9.50
N PRO A 66 -21.69 9.50 8.59
CA PRO A 66 -20.67 10.47 8.17
C PRO A 66 -19.95 11.18 9.32
N THR A 67 -20.71 11.47 10.38
CA THR A 67 -20.22 12.21 11.54
C THR A 67 -19.13 11.46 12.33
N LEU A 68 -18.95 10.16 12.10
CA LEU A 68 -17.89 9.35 12.72
C LEU A 68 -16.48 9.73 12.24
N VAL A 69 -16.36 10.17 10.99
CA VAL A 69 -15.07 10.50 10.35
C VAL A 69 -14.97 11.96 9.92
N MET A 70 -16.11 12.60 9.65
CA MET A 70 -16.17 14.00 9.21
C MET A 70 -17.23 14.74 10.04
N PRO A 71 -16.83 15.44 11.12
CA PRO A 71 -17.70 16.36 11.82
C PRO A 71 -18.30 17.40 10.87
N LYS A 72 -19.49 17.91 11.20
CA LYS A 72 -20.20 18.91 10.37
C LYS A 72 -19.36 20.13 10.00
N TRP A 73 -18.52 20.61 10.93
CA TRP A 73 -17.65 21.76 10.67
C TRP A 73 -16.54 21.45 9.64
N ILE A 74 -16.07 20.20 9.54
CA ILE A 74 -15.14 19.76 8.48
C ILE A 74 -15.90 19.59 7.17
N GLU A 75 -17.11 19.03 7.22
CA GLU A 75 -17.96 18.83 6.04
C GLU A 75 -18.30 20.16 5.35
N GLU A 76 -18.57 21.21 6.12
CA GLU A 76 -18.80 22.57 5.58
C GLU A 76 -17.54 23.18 4.95
N LEU A 77 -16.34 22.76 5.39
CA LEU A 77 -15.07 23.27 4.92
C LEU A 77 -14.53 22.52 3.69
N ILE A 78 -14.76 21.21 3.59
CA ILE A 78 -14.21 20.35 2.54
C ILE A 78 -15.23 20.17 1.42
N PRO A 79 -14.98 20.70 0.21
CA PRO A 79 -15.86 20.47 -0.93
C PRO A 79 -15.99 18.98 -1.25
N PRO A 80 -17.16 18.49 -1.70
CA PRO A 80 -17.37 17.07 -2.01
C PRO A 80 -16.36 16.50 -3.01
N PHE A 81 -15.94 17.29 -4.01
CA PHE A 81 -14.95 16.83 -4.98
C PHE A 81 -13.58 16.55 -4.32
N LEU A 82 -13.18 17.40 -3.36
CA LEU A 82 -11.92 17.24 -2.65
C LEU A 82 -11.96 15.99 -1.78
N ASN A 83 -13.11 15.72 -1.15
CA ASN A 83 -13.35 14.48 -0.40
C ASN A 83 -13.14 13.24 -1.27
N HIS A 84 -13.64 13.23 -2.51
CA HIS A 84 -13.39 12.14 -3.46
C HIS A 84 -11.93 12.06 -3.93
N ILE A 85 -11.25 13.19 -4.13
CA ILE A 85 -9.81 13.18 -4.47
C ILE A 85 -9.00 12.54 -3.35
N THR A 86 -9.31 12.85 -2.09
CA THR A 86 -8.53 12.33 -0.95
C THR A 86 -8.91 10.92 -0.56
N HIS A 87 -10.18 10.52 -0.73
CA HIS A 87 -10.68 9.24 -0.21
C HIS A 87 -11.14 8.24 -1.27
N THR A 88 -11.32 8.62 -2.53
CA THR A 88 -11.66 7.68 -3.62
C THR A 88 -10.50 7.50 -4.58
N ALA A 89 -9.87 8.60 -5.02
CA ALA A 89 -8.87 8.57 -6.08
C ALA A 89 -7.60 7.73 -5.79
N PRO A 90 -7.10 7.58 -4.54
CA PRO A 90 -5.90 6.77 -4.30
C PRO A 90 -6.02 5.33 -4.82
N LEU A 91 -7.18 4.70 -4.64
CA LEU A 91 -7.39 3.30 -5.00
C LEU A 91 -7.28 3.03 -6.52
N PRO A 92 -7.97 3.75 -7.42
CA PRO A 92 -7.79 3.57 -8.86
C PRO A 92 -6.37 3.93 -9.33
N PHE A 93 -5.71 4.94 -8.74
CA PHE A 93 -4.31 5.23 -9.08
C PHE A 93 -3.35 4.10 -8.69
N ILE A 94 -3.53 3.52 -7.49
CA ILE A 94 -2.78 2.33 -7.06
C ILE A 94 -3.02 1.15 -8.01
N LEU A 95 -4.27 0.91 -8.41
CA LEU A 95 -4.61 -0.17 -9.33
C LEU A 95 -3.97 0.03 -10.70
N VAL A 96 -4.05 1.25 -11.26
CA VAL A 96 -3.41 1.58 -12.54
C VAL A 96 -1.89 1.42 -12.43
N ASP A 97 -1.26 1.87 -11.33
CA ASP A 97 0.18 1.69 -11.13
C ASP A 97 0.56 0.21 -11.02
N THR A 98 -0.19 -0.59 -10.25
CA THR A 98 0.01 -2.05 -10.13
C THR A 98 -0.02 -2.74 -11.49
N LEU A 99 -0.95 -2.32 -12.37
CA LEU A 99 -1.14 -2.89 -13.71
C LEU A 99 -0.08 -2.42 -14.71
N LEU A 100 0.51 -1.25 -14.49
CA LEU A 100 1.45 -0.63 -15.42
C LEU A 100 2.91 -0.68 -14.95
N THR A 101 3.18 -1.09 -13.71
CA THR A 101 4.51 -1.07 -13.11
C THR A 101 4.77 -2.37 -12.36
N CYS A 102 5.86 -3.06 -12.71
CA CYS A 102 6.40 -4.13 -11.89
C CYS A 102 7.17 -3.52 -10.72
N HIS A 103 6.61 -3.55 -9.53
CA HIS A 103 7.30 -3.10 -8.33
C HIS A 103 8.15 -4.23 -7.71
N ARG A 104 9.12 -3.88 -6.87
CA ARG A 104 9.82 -4.85 -6.02
C ARG A 104 9.46 -4.66 -4.56
N ALA A 105 8.73 -5.62 -4.01
CA ALA A 105 8.44 -5.62 -2.60
C ALA A 105 9.74 -5.79 -1.80
N PRO A 106 9.90 -5.06 -0.68
CA PRO A 106 10.88 -5.42 0.32
C PRO A 106 10.71 -6.88 0.77
N SER A 107 11.71 -7.43 1.47
CA SER A 107 11.51 -8.73 2.10
C SER A 107 10.32 -8.68 3.07
N ARG A 108 9.55 -9.77 3.19
CA ARG A 108 8.36 -9.81 4.07
C ARG A 108 8.68 -9.41 5.51
N LYS A 109 9.86 -9.75 6.01
CA LYS A 109 10.35 -9.32 7.33
C LYS A 109 10.47 -7.80 7.40
N ASN A 110 11.14 -7.18 6.44
CA ASN A 110 11.32 -5.73 6.41
C ASN A 110 9.99 -5.01 6.22
N GLY A 111 9.14 -5.49 5.30
CA GLY A 111 7.79 -4.96 5.11
C GLY A 111 6.97 -5.00 6.38
N THR A 112 6.99 -6.12 7.11
CA THR A 112 6.27 -6.27 8.39
C THR A 112 6.75 -5.28 9.45
N ILE A 113 8.07 -5.09 9.58
CA ILE A 113 8.66 -4.11 10.52
C ILE A 113 8.20 -2.69 10.17
N ILE A 114 8.22 -2.33 8.89
CA ILE A 114 7.85 -0.99 8.42
C ILE A 114 6.36 -0.73 8.61
N ILE A 115 5.50 -1.70 8.28
CA ILE A 115 4.06 -1.61 8.55
C ILE A 115 3.80 -1.44 10.06
N GLY A 116 4.51 -2.19 10.91
CA GLY A 116 4.44 -2.02 12.37
C GLY A 116 4.83 -0.63 12.82
N ALA A 117 5.95 -0.10 12.30
CA ALA A 117 6.39 1.25 12.59
C ALA A 117 5.39 2.31 12.13
N LEU A 118 4.77 2.13 10.96
CA LEU A 118 3.75 3.04 10.42
C LEU A 118 2.50 3.07 11.30
N VAL A 119 2.02 1.91 11.75
CA VAL A 119 0.87 1.82 12.66
C VAL A 119 1.19 2.48 14.00
N VAL A 120 2.35 2.19 14.59
CA VAL A 120 2.78 2.83 15.85
C VAL A 120 2.86 4.35 15.68
N PHE A 121 3.50 4.82 14.60
CA PHE A 121 3.61 6.24 14.30
C PHE A 121 2.23 6.91 14.20
N TYR A 122 1.29 6.31 13.49
CA TYR A 122 -0.05 6.87 13.36
C TYR A 122 -0.84 6.90 14.68
N PHE A 123 -0.70 5.85 15.51
CA PHE A 123 -1.29 5.86 16.86
C PHE A 123 -0.64 6.91 17.76
N CYS A 124 0.67 7.16 17.64
CA CYS A 124 1.31 8.29 18.32
C CYS A 124 0.70 9.63 17.89
N VAL A 125 0.37 9.82 16.60
CA VAL A 125 -0.33 11.02 16.13
C VAL A 125 -1.73 11.11 16.76
N ILE A 126 -2.52 10.03 16.73
CA ILE A 126 -3.87 9.99 17.32
C ILE A 126 -3.82 10.39 18.81
N PHE A 127 -2.94 9.77 19.59
CA PHE A 127 -2.81 10.07 21.02
C PHE A 127 -2.17 11.44 21.26
N GLY A 128 -1.28 11.89 20.38
CA GLY A 128 -0.71 13.23 20.40
C GLY A 128 -1.78 14.30 20.30
N VAL A 129 -2.64 14.24 19.28
CA VAL A 129 -3.79 15.15 19.11
C VAL A 129 -4.69 15.10 20.35
N ARG A 130 -4.97 13.91 20.87
CA ARG A 130 -5.79 13.77 22.08
C ARG A 130 -5.17 14.45 23.32
N TYR A 131 -3.86 14.35 23.46
CA TYR A 131 -3.12 14.88 24.60
C TYR A 131 -2.93 16.40 24.51
N PHE A 132 -2.52 16.91 23.34
CA PHE A 132 -2.19 18.33 23.14
C PHE A 132 -3.43 19.18 22.84
N ASP A 133 -4.34 18.71 21.99
CA ASP A 133 -5.49 19.50 21.52
C ASP A 133 -6.80 19.17 22.26
N GLY A 134 -6.82 18.07 23.01
CA GLY A 134 -7.94 17.70 23.88
C GLY A 134 -9.13 17.03 23.19
N TYR A 135 -9.10 16.86 21.87
CA TYR A 135 -10.12 16.17 21.08
C TYR A 135 -9.56 14.91 20.40
N TRP A 136 -10.43 13.99 19.98
CA TRP A 136 -9.99 12.82 19.22
C TRP A 136 -9.89 13.13 17.73
N LEU A 137 -8.83 12.67 17.09
CA LEU A 137 -8.59 12.84 15.65
C LEU A 137 -9.80 12.45 14.80
N TYR A 138 -10.53 11.41 15.22
CA TYR A 138 -11.82 11.05 14.64
C TYR A 138 -12.90 10.97 15.72
N PRO A 139 -14.11 11.52 15.49
CA PRO A 139 -15.20 11.51 16.47
C PRO A 139 -15.54 10.14 17.04
N PHE A 140 -15.53 9.08 16.22
CA PHE A 140 -15.89 7.73 16.69
C PHE A 140 -15.01 7.22 17.84
N MET A 141 -13.78 7.73 17.94
CA MET A 141 -12.82 7.34 18.97
C MET A 141 -13.25 7.77 20.38
N GLN A 142 -14.15 8.76 20.49
CA GLN A 142 -14.77 9.17 21.76
C GLN A 142 -15.55 8.03 22.42
N TYR A 143 -16.07 7.10 21.63
CA TYR A 143 -16.89 5.98 22.11
C TYR A 143 -16.09 4.72 22.43
N LEU A 144 -14.77 4.74 22.24
CA LEU A 144 -13.92 3.57 22.41
C LEU A 144 -13.40 3.45 23.84
N SER A 145 -13.50 2.24 24.39
CA SER A 145 -12.80 1.88 25.63
C SER A 145 -11.31 1.66 25.37
N VAL A 146 -10.50 1.61 26.43
CA VAL A 146 -9.07 1.26 26.33
C VAL A 146 -8.88 -0.10 25.64
N ILE A 147 -9.72 -1.09 25.96
CA ILE A 147 -9.67 -2.42 25.33
C ILE A 147 -9.97 -2.29 23.83
N SER A 148 -10.95 -1.47 23.46
CA SER A 148 -11.30 -1.23 22.05
C SER A 148 -10.15 -0.56 21.28
N PHE A 149 -9.39 0.35 21.90
CA PHE A 149 -8.19 0.94 21.30
C PHE A 149 -7.08 -0.10 21.08
N ILE A 150 -6.86 -1.00 22.04
CA ILE A 150 -5.90 -2.10 21.90
C ILE A 150 -6.30 -3.01 20.74
N MET A 151 -7.58 -3.39 20.68
CA MET A 151 -8.10 -4.19 19.56
C MET A 151 -7.94 -3.47 18.23
N MET A 152 -8.28 -2.17 18.17
CA MET A 152 -8.13 -1.35 16.96
C MET A 152 -6.67 -1.30 16.48
N PHE A 153 -5.70 -1.22 17.38
CA PHE A 153 -4.27 -1.27 17.04
C PHE A 153 -3.90 -2.58 16.33
N PHE A 154 -4.26 -3.72 16.92
CA PHE A 154 -3.95 -5.03 16.33
C PHE A 154 -4.70 -5.28 15.02
N ILE A 155 -5.98 -4.89 14.95
CA ILE A 155 -6.77 -4.98 13.72
C ILE A 155 -6.15 -4.14 12.61
N SER A 156 -5.73 -2.90 12.93
CA SER A 156 -5.08 -2.01 11.96
C SER A 156 -3.77 -2.60 11.46
N PHE A 157 -2.95 -3.15 12.37
CA PHE A 157 -1.70 -3.82 11.99
C PHE A 157 -1.95 -5.02 11.06
N ILE A 158 -2.86 -5.91 11.43
CA ILE A 158 -3.21 -7.08 10.61
C ILE A 158 -3.75 -6.63 9.26
N PHE A 159 -4.64 -5.63 9.23
CA PHE A 159 -5.24 -5.12 8.00
C PHE A 159 -4.20 -4.54 7.04
N LEU A 160 -3.32 -3.65 7.51
CA LEU A 160 -2.24 -3.09 6.67
C LEU A 160 -1.26 -4.17 6.22
N TRP A 161 -0.96 -5.14 7.08
CA TRP A 161 -0.10 -6.26 6.74
C TRP A 161 -0.73 -7.15 5.66
N LEU A 162 -2.04 -7.40 5.73
CA LEU A 162 -2.77 -8.13 4.68
C LEU A 162 -2.77 -7.36 3.36
N LEU A 163 -2.92 -6.03 3.37
CA LEU A 163 -2.81 -5.20 2.16
C LEU A 163 -1.41 -5.31 1.54
N TYR A 164 -0.36 -5.30 2.36
CA TYR A 164 1.02 -5.51 1.90
C TYR A 164 1.17 -6.88 1.21
N ILE A 165 0.73 -7.97 1.86
CA ILE A 165 0.83 -9.33 1.32
C ILE A 165 -0.01 -9.47 0.05
N PHE A 166 -1.20 -8.87 0.03
CA PHE A 166 -2.07 -8.87 -1.13
C PHE A 166 -1.42 -8.16 -2.32
N GLY A 167 -0.86 -6.97 -2.11
CA GLY A 167 -0.15 -6.25 -3.17
C GLY A 167 1.06 -7.01 -3.69
N ASP A 168 1.85 -7.61 -2.81
CA ASP A 168 3.02 -8.42 -3.20
C ASP A 168 2.58 -9.62 -4.04
N THR A 169 1.51 -10.28 -3.60
CA THR A 169 0.92 -11.42 -4.30
C THR A 169 0.38 -11.02 -5.68
N LEU A 170 -0.37 -9.92 -5.78
CA LEU A 170 -0.87 -9.39 -7.06
C LEU A 170 0.29 -9.08 -8.01
N ASN A 171 1.34 -8.46 -7.48
CA ASN A 171 2.51 -8.09 -8.26
C ASN A 171 3.26 -9.33 -8.77
N VAL A 172 3.39 -10.39 -7.97
CA VAL A 172 3.93 -11.69 -8.43
C VAL A 172 3.00 -12.34 -9.47
N MET A 173 1.69 -12.28 -9.28
CA MET A 173 0.72 -12.85 -10.23
C MET A 173 0.76 -12.15 -11.60
N LEU A 174 0.97 -10.83 -11.62
CA LEU A 174 1.01 -10.04 -12.85
C LEU A 174 2.37 -10.09 -13.56
N TRP A 175 3.47 -10.14 -12.81
CA TRP A 175 4.83 -9.90 -13.33
C TRP A 175 5.80 -11.07 -13.11
N GLY A 176 5.33 -12.19 -12.56
CA GLY A 176 6.12 -13.41 -12.34
C GLY A 176 7.14 -13.31 -11.21
N GLY A 177 8.07 -14.28 -11.14
CA GLY A 177 9.10 -14.35 -10.09
C GLY A 177 10.21 -13.29 -10.20
N ALA A 178 10.21 -12.49 -11.27
CA ALA A 178 11.12 -11.36 -11.47
C ALA A 178 11.08 -10.32 -10.34
N THR A 179 9.95 -10.24 -9.62
CA THR A 179 9.66 -9.29 -8.54
C THR A 179 10.53 -9.48 -7.29
N HIS A 180 10.95 -10.72 -7.00
CA HIS A 180 11.86 -11.07 -5.89
C HIS A 180 13.25 -11.48 -6.37
N SER A 181 13.53 -11.34 -7.66
CA SER A 181 14.83 -11.67 -8.23
C SER A 181 15.89 -10.66 -7.79
N GLU A 182 17.00 -11.15 -7.25
CA GLU A 182 18.16 -10.30 -7.02
C GLU A 182 18.69 -9.78 -8.36
N PRO A 183 19.15 -8.51 -8.42
CA PRO A 183 19.95 -8.07 -9.54
C PRO A 183 21.10 -9.03 -9.80
N SER A 184 21.19 -9.55 -11.02
CA SER A 184 22.47 -10.09 -11.48
C SER A 184 23.49 -8.97 -11.28
N GLU A 185 24.46 -9.17 -10.39
CA GLU A 185 25.68 -8.40 -10.44
C GLU A 185 26.15 -8.48 -11.89
N LYS A 186 26.25 -7.33 -12.55
CA LYS A 186 26.95 -7.26 -13.83
C LYS A 186 28.31 -7.89 -13.57
N GLY A 187 28.63 -8.96 -14.30
CA GLY A 187 29.95 -9.54 -14.29
C GLY A 187 30.97 -8.41 -14.39
N LYS A 188 31.81 -8.31 -13.37
CA LYS A 188 33.03 -7.51 -13.44
C LYS A 188 33.95 -8.12 -14.48
#